data_AF-A0A2S7Q2G7-F1
#
_entry.id   AF-A0A2S7Q2G7-F1
#
_cell.length_a   1.000
_cell.length_b   1.000
_cell.length_c   1.000
_cell.angle_alpha   90.00
_cell.angle_beta   90.00
_cell.angle_gamma   90.00
#
_symmetry.space_group_name_H-M   'P 1'
#
loop_
_entity.id
_entity.type
_entity.pdbx_description
1 polymer ?
#
loop_
_entity_poly.entity_id
_entity_poly.type
_entity_poly.pdbx_seq_one_letter_code
_entity_poly.pdbx_strand_id
1 'polypeptide(L)'
;MQQTSRQNVYHSEYRFLVGGAVLVAICTLFITPTYIGWSKLGRSVTLNPIEIGKAFDAPLLRGPGSNAPLRKLMDSMSTKEVQMGEVEDYGPSPVHRLKLADPVEVRNPRAGVVYS
;
A
#
# COMPACT_ATOMS: atom_id res chain seq x y z
N MET A 1 -20.13 28.56 -48.88
CA MET A 1 -20.74 28.42 -47.53
C MET A 1 -19.61 28.15 -46.55
N GLN A 2 -19.41 28.98 -45.52
CA GLN A 2 -18.29 28.87 -44.57
C GLN A 2 -18.88 28.38 -43.24
N GLN A 3 -18.52 27.17 -42.83
CA GLN A 3 -19.08 26.52 -41.63
C GLN A 3 -18.12 26.72 -40.45
N THR A 4 -18.50 27.59 -39.51
CA THR A 4 -17.71 27.91 -38.32
C THR A 4 -17.96 26.85 -37.24
N SER A 5 -17.02 25.91 -37.06
CA SER A 5 -17.08 24.91 -35.99
C SER A 5 -16.53 25.51 -34.68
N ARG A 6 -17.32 25.50 -33.61
CA ARG A 6 -16.87 25.92 -32.27
C ARG A 6 -16.22 24.72 -31.58
N GLN A 7 -14.90 24.76 -31.46
CA GLN A 7 -14.15 23.77 -30.69
C GLN A 7 -13.93 24.31 -29.27
N ASN A 8 -14.36 23.58 -28.25
CA ASN A 8 -14.02 23.90 -26.87
C ASN A 8 -12.55 23.56 -26.63
N VAL A 9 -11.73 24.58 -26.43
CA VAL A 9 -10.32 24.42 -26.04
C VAL A 9 -10.25 24.62 -24.53
N TYR A 10 -9.87 23.56 -23.81
CA TYR A 10 -9.60 23.65 -22.38
C TYR A 10 -8.26 24.34 -22.15
N HIS A 11 -8.26 25.40 -21.35
CA HIS A 11 -7.06 26.08 -20.89
C HIS A 11 -6.85 25.77 -19.40
N SER A 12 -5.74 25.10 -19.08
CA SER A 12 -5.40 24.78 -17.70
C SER A 12 -4.56 25.90 -17.08
N GLU A 13 -5.08 26.52 -16.03
CA GLU A 13 -4.35 27.55 -15.28
C GLU A 13 -3.43 26.93 -14.24
N TYR A 14 -2.20 26.62 -14.65
CA TYR A 14 -1.19 25.97 -13.80
C TYR A 14 -0.80 26.76 -12.56
N ARG A 15 -1.07 28.07 -12.50
CA ARG A 15 -0.80 28.92 -11.32
C ARG A 15 -1.51 28.41 -10.08
N PHE A 16 -2.77 27.96 -10.21
CA PHE A 16 -3.53 27.41 -9.10
C PHE A 16 -3.02 26.03 -8.70
N LEU A 17 -2.59 25.22 -9.67
CA LEU A 17 -1.98 23.91 -9.41
C LEU A 17 -0.69 24.07 -8.60
N VAL A 18 0.19 24.99 -9.03
CA VAL A 18 1.45 25.27 -8.32
C VAL A 18 1.17 25.82 -6.92
N GLY A 19 0.24 26.78 -6.80
CA GLY A 19 -0.15 27.32 -5.49
C GLY A 19 -0.67 26.26 -4.53
N GLY A 20 -1.55 25.37 -5.02
CA GLY A 20 -2.07 24.25 -4.25
C GLY A 20 -0.97 23.27 -3.84
N ALA A 21 -0.11 22.89 -4.77
CA ALA A 21 1.01 21.97 -4.50
C ALA A 21 1.98 22.54 -3.45
N VAL A 22 2.30 23.83 -3.53
CA VAL A 22 3.16 24.51 -2.54
C VAL A 22 2.48 24.54 -1.17
N LEU A 23 1.19 24.86 -1.10
CA LEU A 23 0.45 24.86 0.16
C LEU A 23 0.44 23.47 0.82
N VAL A 24 0.15 22.42 0.04
CA VAL A 24 0.18 21.03 0.52
C VAL A 24 1.57 20.69 1.04
N ALA A 25 2.63 21.01 0.29
CA ALA A 25 4.01 20.74 0.72
C ALA A 25 4.35 21.45 2.04
N ILE A 26 3.95 22.72 2.20
CA ILE A 26 4.14 23.48 3.44
C ILE A 26 3.42 22.79 4.61
N CYS A 27 2.14 22.43 4.44
CA CYS A 27 1.38 21.72 5.47
C CYS A 27 2.04 20.38 5.85
N THR A 28 2.47 19.60 4.86
CA THR A 28 3.20 18.34 5.09
C THR A 28 4.50 18.57 5.86
N LEU A 29 5.26 19.61 5.51
CA LEU A 29 6.50 19.96 6.21
C LEU A 29 6.26 20.32 7.68
N PHE A 30 5.19 21.05 8.00
CA PHE A 30 4.83 21.37 9.38
C PHE A 30 4.34 20.16 10.19
N ILE A 31 3.65 19.24 9.53
CA ILE A 31 3.13 18.03 10.17
C ILE A 31 4.25 16.98 10.37
N THR A 32 5.21 16.90 9.46
CA THR A 32 6.34 15.94 9.50
C THR A 32 7.07 15.88 10.86
N PRO A 33 7.46 16.99 11.51
CA PRO A 33 8.16 16.93 12.79
C PRO A 33 7.31 16.35 13.92
N THR A 34 5.98 16.35 13.81
CA THR A 34 5.11 15.72 14.83
C THR A 34 5.25 14.19 14.85
N TYR A 35 5.78 13.60 13.78
CA TYR A 35 6.10 12.18 13.71
C TYR A 35 7.53 11.86 14.19
N ILE A 36 8.37 12.86 14.50
CA ILE A 36 9.71 12.63 15.04
C ILE A 36 9.58 12.01 16.43
N GLY A 37 10.06 10.77 16.57
CA GLY A 37 9.98 10.04 17.84
C GLY A 37 8.68 9.24 18.03
N TRP A 38 7.71 9.34 17.12
CA TRP A 38 6.56 8.43 17.08
C TRP A 38 7.01 6.96 17.01
N SER A 39 8.08 6.71 16.23
CA SER A 39 8.74 5.40 16.12
C SER A 39 9.46 4.94 17.40
N LYS A 40 9.48 5.75 18.47
CA LYS A 40 10.09 5.40 19.76
C LYS A 40 9.05 5.14 20.86
N LEU A 41 7.78 5.50 20.66
CA LEU A 41 6.74 5.47 21.71
C LEU A 41 6.18 4.07 22.05
N GLY A 42 6.68 3.00 21.41
CA GLY A 42 6.27 1.64 21.75
C GLY A 42 7.14 0.55 21.14
N ARG A 43 7.79 0.83 20.00
CA ARG A 43 8.73 -0.04 19.29
C ARG A 43 9.32 0.70 18.10
N SER A 44 10.57 0.42 17.73
CA SER A 44 11.12 0.81 16.42
C SER A 44 10.26 0.21 15.31
N VAL A 45 9.39 1.05 14.73
CA VAL A 45 8.64 0.76 13.51
C VAL A 45 9.40 1.33 12.33
N THR A 46 9.55 0.51 11.31
CA THR A 46 10.32 0.78 10.10
C THR A 46 9.43 1.15 8.91
N LEU A 47 8.09 1.07 9.07
CA LEU A 47 7.10 1.20 7.98
C LEU A 47 7.41 0.27 6.79
N ASN A 48 8.13 -0.82 7.06
CA ASN A 48 8.42 -1.84 6.07
C ASN A 48 7.09 -2.50 5.64
N PRO A 49 6.89 -2.82 4.35
CA PRO A 49 5.75 -3.60 3.84
C PRO A 49 5.28 -4.76 4.72
N ILE A 50 6.20 -5.47 5.40
CA ILE A 50 5.85 -6.56 6.34
C ILE A 50 5.08 -6.05 7.56
N GLU A 51 5.52 -4.92 8.15
CA GLU A 51 4.84 -4.32 9.30
C GLU A 51 3.49 -3.72 8.91
N ILE A 52 3.41 -3.16 7.69
CA ILE A 52 2.18 -2.67 7.09
C ILE A 52 1.21 -3.84 6.87
N GLY A 53 1.68 -4.95 6.29
CA GLY A 53 0.87 -6.17 6.10
C GLY A 53 0.32 -6.73 7.42
N LYS A 54 1.11 -6.70 8.50
CA LYS A 54 0.62 -7.10 9.83
C LYS A 54 -0.44 -6.15 10.37
N ALA A 55 -0.29 -4.85 10.15
CA ALA A 55 -1.28 -3.85 10.58
C ALA A 55 -2.64 -4.05 9.88
N PHE A 56 -2.65 -4.69 8.69
CA PHE A 56 -3.84 -5.10 7.96
C PHE A 56 -4.30 -6.54 8.26
N ASP A 57 -3.88 -7.12 9.39
CA ASP A 57 -4.22 -8.49 9.82
C ASP A 57 -3.92 -9.57 8.76
N ALA A 58 -2.79 -9.45 8.05
CA ALA A 58 -2.37 -10.50 7.12
C ALA A 58 -2.30 -11.86 7.85
N PRO A 59 -3.05 -12.89 7.40
CA PRO A 59 -3.16 -14.17 8.10
C PRO A 59 -1.84 -14.88 8.38
N LEU A 60 -0.86 -14.73 7.48
CA LEU A 60 0.49 -15.29 7.64
C LEU A 60 1.33 -14.59 8.72
N LEU A 61 0.95 -13.37 9.09
CA LEU A 61 1.64 -12.52 10.05
C LEU A 61 0.96 -12.53 11.43
N ARG A 62 0.01 -13.45 11.64
CA ARG A 62 -0.61 -13.78 12.93
C ARG A 62 0.39 -14.54 13.83
N GLY A 63 1.57 -13.96 14.01
CA GLY A 63 2.63 -14.40 14.92
C GLY A 63 2.53 -13.69 16.28
N PRO A 64 3.64 -13.52 17.02
CA PRO A 64 3.59 -12.92 18.36
C PRO A 64 2.93 -11.54 18.30
N GLY A 65 2.15 -11.21 19.35
CA GLY A 65 1.05 -10.24 19.37
C GLY A 65 1.23 -8.92 18.61
N SER A 66 0.15 -8.18 18.37
CA SER A 66 0.09 -7.02 17.45
C SER A 66 1.34 -6.11 17.44
N ASN A 67 1.93 -5.83 18.60
CA ASN A 67 3.12 -4.99 18.76
C ASN A 67 4.50 -5.68 18.61
N ALA A 68 4.60 -6.94 18.16
CA ALA A 68 5.88 -7.63 18.09
C ALA A 68 6.88 -7.00 17.09
N PRO A 69 8.18 -6.91 17.45
CA PRO A 69 9.24 -6.41 16.57
C PRO A 69 9.43 -7.22 15.30
N LEU A 70 9.86 -6.54 14.22
CA LEU A 70 10.12 -7.14 12.92
C LEU A 70 11.02 -8.37 13.00
N ARG A 71 12.05 -8.34 13.86
CA ARG A 71 12.91 -9.52 14.12
C ARG A 71 12.10 -10.71 14.64
N LYS A 72 11.23 -10.52 15.63
CA LYS A 72 10.36 -11.59 16.16
C LYS A 72 9.31 -12.06 15.15
N LEU A 73 8.85 -11.18 14.26
CA LEU A 73 7.96 -11.56 13.15
C LEU A 73 8.71 -12.40 12.11
N MET A 74 9.96 -12.03 11.82
CA MET A 74 10.80 -12.75 10.87
C MET A 74 11.27 -14.09 11.43
N ASP A 75 11.55 -14.18 12.74
CA ASP A 75 11.84 -15.44 13.43
C ASP A 75 10.65 -16.41 13.33
N SER A 76 9.41 -15.92 13.45
CA SER A 76 8.21 -16.74 13.20
C SER A 76 8.01 -17.12 11.73
N MET A 77 8.64 -16.40 10.79
CA MET A 77 8.63 -16.68 9.35
C MET A 77 9.88 -17.40 8.86
N SER A 78 10.88 -17.67 9.71
CA SER A 78 12.26 -18.02 9.34
C SER A 78 12.42 -19.33 8.55
N THR A 79 11.35 -20.05 8.25
CA THR A 79 11.39 -21.29 7.47
C THR A 79 10.40 -21.29 6.30
N LYS A 80 9.69 -20.17 6.05
CA LYS A 80 8.74 -20.07 4.94
C LYS A 80 9.11 -18.90 4.05
N GLU A 81 9.63 -19.19 2.87
CA GLU A 81 9.67 -18.20 1.78
C GLU A 81 8.23 -17.78 1.49
N VAL A 82 7.97 -16.48 1.42
CA VAL A 82 6.64 -15.94 1.15
C VAL A 82 6.76 -14.88 0.05
N GLN A 83 5.91 -15.00 -0.96
CA GLN A 83 5.82 -14.06 -2.06
C GLN A 83 4.45 -13.36 -2.02
N MET A 84 4.41 -12.10 -2.39
CA MET A 84 3.15 -11.38 -2.57
C MET A 84 2.64 -11.62 -3.98
N GLY A 85 1.41 -12.07 -4.11
CA GLY A 85 0.75 -12.15 -5.41
C GLY A 85 -0.64 -12.74 -5.32
N GLU A 86 -1.13 -13.17 -6.48
CA GLU A 86 -2.49 -13.68 -6.64
C GLU A 86 -2.56 -15.14 -6.16
N VAL A 87 -3.53 -15.42 -5.28
CA VAL A 87 -3.87 -16.76 -4.82
C VAL A 87 -5.32 -17.07 -5.19
N GLU A 88 -5.55 -18.24 -5.78
CA GLU A 88 -6.89 -18.76 -6.06
C GLU A 88 -7.45 -19.42 -4.79
N ASP A 89 -8.40 -18.76 -4.12
CA ASP A 89 -9.07 -19.30 -2.94
C ASP A 89 -10.12 -20.33 -3.40
N TYR A 90 -9.94 -21.61 -3.07
CA TYR A 90 -10.93 -22.68 -3.34
C TYR A 90 -12.11 -22.61 -2.36
N GLY A 91 -12.84 -21.50 -2.40
CA GLY A 91 -14.14 -21.33 -1.75
C GLY A 91 -15.30 -21.70 -2.68
N PRO A 92 -16.55 -21.65 -2.19
CA PRO A 92 -17.75 -21.86 -3.02
C PRO A 92 -17.88 -20.85 -4.17
N SER A 93 -17.14 -19.74 -4.13
CA SER A 93 -16.87 -18.85 -5.27
C SER A 93 -15.34 -18.66 -5.37
N PRO A 94 -14.72 -18.86 -6.54
CA PRO A 94 -13.32 -18.54 -6.74
C PRO A 94 -13.14 -17.03 -6.69
N VAL A 95 -12.57 -16.53 -5.59
CA VAL A 95 -12.27 -15.10 -5.41
C VAL A 95 -10.76 -14.94 -5.53
N HIS A 96 -10.35 -14.13 -6.51
CA HIS A 96 -8.95 -13.77 -6.70
C HIS A 96 -8.52 -12.80 -5.60
N ARG A 97 -7.56 -13.22 -4.77
CA ARG A 97 -7.09 -12.41 -3.64
C ARG A 97 -5.59 -12.18 -3.76
N LEU A 98 -5.20 -10.94 -3.50
CA LEU A 98 -3.80 -10.60 -3.25
C LEU A 98 -3.47 -11.04 -1.82
N LYS A 99 -2.66 -12.08 -1.69
CA LYS A 99 -2.19 -12.58 -0.40
C LYS A 99 -0.67 -12.70 -0.43
N LEU A 100 -0.07 -12.56 0.75
CA LEU A 100 1.25 -13.13 0.99
C LEU A 100 1.02 -14.64 1.12
N ALA A 101 1.65 -15.46 0.27
CA ALA A 101 1.55 -16.92 0.29
C ALA A 101 2.88 -17.57 -0.10
N ASP A 102 2.95 -18.89 -0.01
CA ASP A 102 4.13 -19.65 -0.42
C ASP A 102 4.43 -19.36 -1.91
N PRO A 103 5.69 -19.13 -2.33
CA PRO A 103 6.04 -18.86 -3.72
C PRO A 103 5.54 -19.92 -4.71
N VAL A 104 5.24 -21.15 -4.26
CA VAL A 104 4.64 -22.19 -5.11
C VAL A 104 3.15 -21.94 -5.39
N GLU A 105 2.44 -21.29 -4.47
CA GLU A 105 1.00 -20.99 -4.56
C GLU A 105 0.72 -19.63 -5.20
N VAL A 106 1.73 -18.77 -5.29
CA VAL A 106 1.62 -17.38 -5.74
C VAL A 106 1.80 -17.26 -7.24
N ARG A 107 0.84 -16.60 -7.90
CA ARG A 107 0.98 -16.17 -9.31
C ARG A 107 1.21 -14.67 -9.41
N ASN A 108 1.89 -14.24 -10.48
CA ASN A 108 2.05 -12.83 -10.79
C ASN A 108 0.66 -12.17 -11.00
N PRO A 109 0.38 -11.02 -10.36
CA PRO A 109 -0.90 -10.36 -10.48
C PRO A 109 -1.13 -9.91 -11.93
N ARG A 110 -2.31 -10.24 -12.45
CA ARG A 110 -2.74 -9.84 -13.79
C ARG A 110 -3.24 -8.40 -13.79
N ALA A 111 -2.80 -7.64 -14.80
CA ALA A 111 -3.28 -6.28 -15.01
C ALA A 111 -4.76 -6.29 -15.42
N GLY A 112 -5.57 -5.39 -14.85
CA GLY A 112 -6.98 -5.23 -15.19
C GLY A 112 -7.97 -6.11 -14.39
N VAL A 113 -7.49 -6.84 -13.37
CA VAL A 113 -8.34 -7.65 -12.47
C VAL A 113 -8.50 -6.93 -11.13
N VAL A 114 -9.73 -6.92 -10.61
CA VAL A 114 -10.05 -6.41 -9.27
C VAL A 114 -9.92 -7.56 -8.27
N TYR A 115 -9.08 -7.37 -7.25
CA TYR A 115 -8.86 -8.34 -6.18
C TYR A 115 -9.64 -7.88 -4.93
N SER A 116 -10.35 -8.80 -4.27
CA SER A 116 -11.25 -8.48 -3.13
C SER A 116 -10.97 -9.25 -1.85
#